data_AF-A0A838W9N5-F1
#
_entry.id   AF-A0A838W9N5-F1
#
_cell.length_a   1.000
_cell.length_b   1.000
_cell.length_c   1.000
_cell.angle_alpha   90.00
_cell.angle_beta   90.00
_cell.angle_gamma   90.00
#
_symmetry.space_group_name_H-M   'P 1'
#
loop_
_entity.id
_entity.type
_entity.pdbx_description
1 polymer ?
#
loop_
_entity_poly.entity_id
_entity_poly.type
_entity_poly.pdbx_seq_one_letter_code
_entity_poly.pdbx_strand_id
1 'polypeptide(L)'
;QERIHRNSRWCEFTLRQVYAELAAYLGWSEEETAEIMAEEYRVESELLRVLPGAHQLIEEMRLRGHQVAFLSDMYLEKDFLWEQLRKHGLCQEGDRCHVSCELGHPKRTGEAFRVMAKLHNVDVRRIIHHGNHPEFDIRGGQRAGAQTRALYEGNPNRFEKILEARVFDTQGLSAVIAGAARLARLSVPAATPEQAVLRDVTAGVVAPALVGYVLWVLQRARRMKLRRLYFLAGGGQVLLGIARRLAPALRIDCELRTLCASYQDGFLPAVETPEARESLLAYFAREGLLDGEPHALVDSGWSGDLVNTLAGIIPGGAECVPPTFCFTRSRPPLDDRGCMNLPYFSNARERQGFLEINPEWLVNILFSAGYAATVEPAGTPAETAAGREGKNVGAHADVVQRTLDAFVENLHLDHSMINVTADARPAIAAVLSALISEPTHAEARVLGSFATRDDVANGRSIPVARPYTVAQIPSCLRSGRIGSQQPSEWIAASVALTPPLLRTVLHAAARAGREARRLARFLARFGSR
;
A
#
# COMPACT_ATOMS: atom_id res chain seq x y z
N GLN A 1 -1.31 25.44 18.27
CA GLN A 1 -0.71 24.54 19.29
C GLN A 1 0.58 25.10 19.89
N GLU A 2 1.66 25.35 19.13
CA GLU A 2 2.90 25.94 19.70
C GLU A 2 2.69 27.28 20.41
N ARG A 3 1.87 28.18 19.84
CA ARG A 3 1.52 29.46 20.49
C ARG A 3 0.81 29.27 21.82
N ILE A 4 -0.12 28.31 21.89
CA ILE A 4 -0.82 27.95 23.13
C ILE A 4 0.21 27.49 24.16
N HIS A 5 1.05 26.51 23.82
CA HIS A 5 2.12 26.03 24.71
C HIS A 5 3.06 27.13 25.23
N ARG A 6 3.33 28.18 24.45
CA ARG A 6 4.16 29.32 24.90
C ARG A 6 3.40 30.31 25.79
N ASN A 7 2.10 30.46 25.57
CA ASN A 7 1.27 31.46 26.26
C ASN A 7 0.51 30.90 27.47
N SER A 8 0.39 29.57 27.60
CA SER A 8 -0.31 28.90 28.70
C SER A 8 0.66 28.36 29.76
N ARG A 9 0.31 28.50 31.04
CA ARG A 9 0.92 27.72 32.15
C ARG A 9 0.56 26.22 32.09
N TRP A 10 -0.27 25.83 31.15
CA TRP A 10 -0.86 24.50 31.02
C TRP A 10 0.01 23.61 30.12
N CYS A 11 0.29 22.38 30.56
CA CYS A 11 0.94 21.35 29.74
C CYS A 11 -0.01 20.79 28.65
N GLU A 12 -1.32 21.00 28.78
CA GLU A 12 -2.39 20.43 27.96
C GLU A 12 -3.41 21.53 27.58
N PHE A 13 -4.13 21.36 26.46
CA PHE A 13 -5.13 22.31 25.97
C PHE A 13 -6.34 21.59 25.37
N THR A 14 -7.51 22.22 25.35
CA THR A 14 -8.74 21.66 24.76
C THR A 14 -8.94 22.10 23.30
N LEU A 15 -9.81 21.41 22.56
CA LEU A 15 -10.15 21.80 21.19
C LEU A 15 -10.72 23.22 21.13
N ARG A 16 -11.60 23.58 22.08
CA ARG A 16 -12.15 24.94 22.19
C ARG A 16 -11.07 26.02 22.30
N GLN A 17 -10.00 25.74 23.06
CA GLN A 17 -8.87 26.68 23.18
C GLN A 17 -8.07 26.79 21.88
N VAL A 18 -7.93 25.69 21.13
CA VAL A 18 -7.31 25.71 19.80
C VAL A 18 -8.09 26.60 18.85
N TYR A 19 -9.42 26.43 18.81
CA TYR A 19 -10.29 27.20 17.91
C TYR A 19 -10.41 28.67 18.31
N ALA A 20 -10.40 29.00 19.60
CA ALA A 20 -10.38 30.40 20.05
C ALA A 20 -9.13 31.15 19.55
N GLU A 21 -7.97 30.50 19.58
CA GLU A 21 -6.71 31.07 19.07
C GLU A 21 -6.69 31.19 17.54
N LEU A 22 -7.27 30.21 16.83
CA LEU A 22 -7.42 30.29 15.37
C LEU A 22 -8.36 31.41 14.97
N ALA A 23 -9.51 31.53 15.65
CA ALA A 23 -10.48 32.58 15.42
C ALA A 23 -9.87 33.98 15.61
N ALA A 24 -9.14 34.17 16.71
CA ALA A 24 -8.44 35.43 16.98
C ALA A 24 -7.37 35.75 15.92
N TYR A 25 -6.68 34.73 15.39
CA TYR A 25 -5.64 34.91 14.39
C TYR A 25 -6.18 35.18 12.98
N LEU A 26 -7.27 34.51 12.60
CA LEU A 26 -7.86 34.58 11.27
C LEU A 26 -9.00 35.58 11.16
N GLY A 27 -9.45 36.15 12.28
CA GLY A 27 -10.56 37.09 12.35
C GLY A 27 -11.92 36.44 12.15
N TRP A 28 -12.08 35.17 12.56
CA TRP A 28 -13.36 34.47 12.49
C TRP A 28 -14.34 34.98 13.55
N SER A 29 -15.60 35.05 13.18
CA SER A 29 -16.72 35.27 14.10
C SER A 29 -16.93 34.06 15.03
N GLU A 30 -17.72 34.25 16.09
CA GLU A 30 -18.09 33.17 17.00
C GLU A 30 -18.89 32.05 16.29
N GLU A 31 -19.76 32.42 15.36
CA GLU A 31 -20.57 31.49 14.56
C GLU A 31 -19.69 30.64 13.65
N GLU A 32 -18.81 31.25 12.84
CA GLU A 32 -17.86 30.53 11.98
C GLU A 32 -16.95 29.59 12.80
N THR A 33 -16.49 30.05 13.96
CA THR A 33 -15.65 29.24 14.85
C THR A 33 -16.40 28.00 15.35
N ALA A 34 -17.66 28.17 15.74
CA ALA A 34 -18.50 27.07 16.20
C ALA A 34 -18.81 26.08 15.08
N GLU A 35 -19.11 26.56 13.87
CA GLU A 35 -19.38 25.72 12.70
C GLU A 35 -18.16 24.86 12.30
N ILE A 36 -16.97 25.47 12.19
CA ILE A 36 -15.76 24.73 11.80
C ILE A 36 -15.36 23.73 12.89
N MET A 37 -15.47 24.11 14.16
CA MET A 37 -15.19 23.19 15.27
C MET A 37 -16.18 22.02 15.30
N ALA A 38 -17.47 22.25 15.03
CA ALA A 38 -18.47 21.19 14.92
C ALA A 38 -18.16 20.23 13.76
N GLU A 39 -17.67 20.78 12.65
CA GLU A 39 -17.23 19.99 11.50
C GLU A 39 -16.01 19.11 11.84
N GLU A 40 -15.05 19.59 12.64
CA GLU A 40 -13.94 18.75 13.12
C GLU A 40 -14.42 17.56 13.96
N TYR A 41 -15.37 17.76 14.89
CA TYR A 41 -15.96 16.64 15.64
C TYR A 41 -16.72 15.67 14.75
N ARG A 42 -17.44 16.17 13.74
CA ARG A 42 -18.17 15.34 12.77
C ARG A 42 -17.21 14.45 12.00
N VAL A 43 -16.16 15.05 11.43
CA VAL A 43 -15.12 14.34 10.67
C VAL A 43 -14.42 13.29 11.54
N GLU A 44 -14.03 13.66 12.76
CA GLU A 44 -13.41 12.74 13.70
C GLU A 44 -14.34 11.54 14.01
N SER A 45 -15.62 11.79 14.32
CA SER A 45 -16.58 10.72 14.61
C SER A 45 -16.88 9.79 13.43
N GLU A 46 -16.80 10.31 12.20
CA GLU A 46 -17.02 9.53 10.98
C GLU A 46 -15.79 8.71 10.56
N LEU A 47 -14.58 9.20 10.83
CA LEU A 47 -13.33 8.57 10.39
C LEU A 47 -12.69 7.68 11.46
N LEU A 48 -13.05 7.83 12.74
CA LEU A 48 -12.57 6.93 13.79
C LEU A 48 -12.90 5.46 13.49
N ARG A 49 -11.93 4.59 13.73
CA ARG A 49 -12.04 3.14 13.52
C ARG A 49 -11.55 2.42 14.77
N VAL A 50 -12.27 1.37 15.15
CA VAL A 50 -11.84 0.47 16.21
C VAL A 50 -10.70 -0.41 15.70
N LEU A 51 -9.62 -0.52 16.47
CA LEU A 51 -8.56 -1.45 16.15
C LEU A 51 -9.04 -2.90 16.37
N PRO A 52 -8.83 -3.82 15.41
CA PRO A 52 -9.07 -5.24 15.61
C PRO A 52 -8.36 -5.74 16.87
N GLY A 53 -9.06 -6.49 17.72
CA GLY A 53 -8.54 -6.89 19.04
C GLY A 53 -9.09 -6.10 20.22
N ALA A 54 -9.56 -4.86 20.01
CA ALA A 54 -9.91 -3.95 21.11
C ALA A 54 -11.07 -4.48 21.97
N HIS A 55 -12.19 -4.89 21.35
CA HIS A 55 -13.32 -5.48 22.09
C HIS A 55 -12.92 -6.71 22.87
N GLN A 56 -12.18 -7.64 22.25
CA GLN A 56 -11.75 -8.89 22.91
C GLN A 56 -10.87 -8.60 24.12
N LEU A 57 -9.93 -7.68 24.00
CA LEU A 57 -9.05 -7.30 25.12
C LEU A 57 -9.86 -6.72 26.28
N ILE A 58 -10.78 -5.79 26.00
CA ILE A 58 -11.58 -5.14 27.04
C ILE A 58 -12.50 -6.15 27.74
N GLU A 59 -13.19 -6.99 26.97
CA GLU A 59 -14.05 -8.04 27.51
C GLU A 59 -13.28 -9.06 28.34
N GLU A 60 -12.08 -9.47 27.88
CA GLU A 60 -11.22 -10.36 28.64
C GLU A 60 -10.84 -9.76 30.01
N MET A 61 -10.52 -8.47 30.07
CA MET A 61 -10.23 -7.80 31.34
C MET A 61 -11.46 -7.77 32.26
N ARG A 62 -12.65 -7.52 31.71
CA ARG A 62 -13.92 -7.57 32.47
C ARG A 62 -14.19 -8.96 33.04
N LEU A 63 -14.05 -10.01 32.23
CA LEU A 63 -14.25 -11.40 32.64
C LEU A 63 -13.27 -11.85 33.74
N ARG A 64 -12.08 -11.24 33.79
CA ARG A 64 -11.10 -11.45 34.87
C ARG A 64 -11.40 -10.65 36.14
N GLY A 65 -12.51 -9.90 36.17
CA GLY A 65 -12.94 -9.12 37.33
C GLY A 65 -12.27 -7.74 37.46
N HIS A 66 -11.63 -7.24 36.40
CA HIS A 66 -11.05 -5.89 36.41
C HIS A 66 -12.11 -4.83 36.13
N GLN A 67 -11.99 -3.68 36.81
CA GLN A 67 -12.67 -2.45 36.42
C GLN A 67 -11.94 -1.80 35.24
N VAL A 68 -12.67 -1.36 34.23
CA VAL A 68 -12.10 -0.75 33.01
C VAL A 68 -12.17 0.77 33.09
N ALA A 69 -11.03 1.41 32.78
CA ALA A 69 -10.95 2.86 32.61
C ALA A 69 -10.14 3.20 31.35
N PHE A 70 -10.60 4.19 30.59
CA PHE A 70 -9.93 4.72 29.41
C PHE A 70 -9.17 5.98 29.78
N LEU A 71 -7.91 6.08 29.32
CA LEU A 71 -7.04 7.23 29.59
C LEU A 71 -6.33 7.68 28.31
N SER A 72 -6.64 8.89 27.85
CA SER A 72 -6.06 9.47 26.63
C SER A 72 -5.31 10.77 26.93
N ASP A 73 -4.14 10.95 26.30
CA ASP A 73 -3.51 12.27 26.21
C ASP A 73 -4.05 12.94 24.94
N MET A 74 -5.10 13.76 25.08
CA MET A 74 -5.88 14.29 23.95
C MET A 74 -6.42 15.68 24.24
N TYR A 75 -6.57 16.49 23.19
CA TYR A 75 -7.21 17.81 23.27
C TYR A 75 -8.74 17.74 23.14
N LEU A 76 -9.27 16.64 22.61
CA LEU A 76 -10.72 16.37 22.55
C LEU A 76 -11.27 16.06 23.94
N GLU A 77 -12.40 16.66 24.28
CA GLU A 77 -13.04 16.54 25.58
C GLU A 77 -13.55 15.12 25.83
N LYS A 78 -13.66 14.77 27.11
CA LYS A 78 -14.12 13.47 27.59
C LYS A 78 -15.50 13.11 27.05
N ASP A 79 -16.43 14.06 26.98
CA ASP A 79 -17.79 13.79 26.55
C ASP A 79 -17.84 13.29 25.11
N PHE A 80 -17.05 13.89 24.22
CA PHE A 80 -16.91 13.42 22.84
C PHE A 80 -16.28 12.01 22.79
N LEU A 81 -15.14 11.79 23.46
CA LEU A 81 -14.48 10.49 23.45
C LEU A 81 -15.36 9.38 24.04
N TRP A 82 -16.13 9.70 25.08
CA TRP A 82 -17.05 8.78 25.71
C TRP A 82 -18.22 8.41 24.80
N GLU A 83 -18.75 9.37 24.04
CA GLU A 83 -19.71 9.10 22.97
C GLU A 83 -19.14 8.17 21.91
N GLN A 84 -17.90 8.40 21.46
CA GLN A 84 -17.26 7.50 20.48
C GLN A 84 -17.07 6.08 21.05
N LEU A 85 -16.61 5.95 22.30
CA LEU A 85 -16.49 4.65 22.96
C LEU A 85 -17.84 3.92 23.05
N ARG A 86 -18.94 4.63 23.30
CA ARG A 86 -20.31 4.07 23.32
C ARG A 86 -20.78 3.67 21.93
N LYS A 87 -20.66 4.58 20.95
CA LYS A 87 -21.03 4.37 19.54
C LYS A 87 -20.38 3.11 18.97
N HIS A 88 -19.13 2.85 19.37
CA HIS A 88 -18.37 1.68 18.94
C HIS A 88 -18.47 0.47 19.87
N GLY A 89 -19.30 0.50 20.91
CA GLY A 89 -19.53 -0.64 21.80
C GLY A 89 -18.31 -1.04 22.63
N LEU A 90 -17.40 -0.11 22.94
CA LEU A 90 -16.18 -0.38 23.70
C LEU A 90 -16.37 -0.18 25.20
N CYS A 91 -17.26 0.73 25.62
CA CYS A 91 -17.54 0.98 27.03
C CYS A 91 -18.92 0.45 27.45
N GLN A 92 -19.06 0.14 28.73
CA GLN A 92 -20.32 -0.26 29.36
C GLN A 92 -20.58 0.57 30.63
N GLU A 93 -21.73 0.34 31.27
CA GLU A 93 -22.04 0.95 32.56
C GLU A 93 -21.01 0.55 33.63
N GLY A 94 -20.54 1.53 34.41
CA GLY A 94 -19.51 1.34 35.44
C GLY A 94 -18.08 1.62 34.97
N ASP A 95 -17.82 1.64 33.65
CA ASP A 95 -16.53 2.07 33.12
C ASP A 95 -16.31 3.58 33.30
N ARG A 96 -15.06 4.04 33.19
CA ARG A 96 -14.73 5.47 33.25
C ARG A 96 -13.84 5.93 32.10
N CYS A 97 -13.92 7.20 31.74
CA CYS A 97 -13.04 7.84 30.76
C CYS A 97 -12.40 9.09 31.36
N HIS A 98 -11.10 9.24 31.14
CA HIS A 98 -10.27 10.33 31.62
C HIS A 98 -9.41 10.86 30.47
N VAL A 99 -9.27 12.18 30.41
CA VAL A 99 -8.49 12.87 29.37
C VAL A 99 -7.49 13.83 29.99
N SER A 100 -6.27 13.87 29.46
CA SER A 100 -5.18 14.71 29.98
C SER A 100 -5.55 16.19 30.06
N CYS A 101 -6.26 16.74 29.08
CA CYS A 101 -6.65 18.14 29.05
C CYS A 101 -7.60 18.52 30.19
N GLU A 102 -8.41 17.57 30.67
CA GLU A 102 -9.29 17.75 31.82
C GLU A 102 -8.59 17.44 33.16
N LEU A 103 -7.68 16.45 33.17
CA LEU A 103 -6.88 16.11 34.34
C LEU A 103 -5.76 17.13 34.62
N GLY A 104 -5.39 17.95 33.65
CA GLY A 104 -4.27 18.90 33.72
C GLY A 104 -2.87 18.26 33.72
N HIS A 105 -2.78 16.95 33.51
CA HIS A 105 -1.54 16.20 33.61
C HIS A 105 -1.41 15.17 32.48
N PRO A 106 -0.29 15.20 31.70
CA PRO A 106 -0.01 14.16 30.72
C PRO A 106 0.39 12.84 31.39
N LYS A 107 0.16 11.71 30.72
CA LYS A 107 0.65 10.39 31.18
C LYS A 107 2.17 10.33 31.37
N ARG A 108 2.93 11.08 30.57
CA ARG A 108 4.42 11.09 30.57
C ARG A 108 5.04 11.28 31.96
N THR A 109 4.47 12.13 32.81
CA THR A 109 5.03 12.41 34.16
C THR A 109 4.64 11.36 35.20
N GLY A 110 3.69 10.48 34.86
CA GLY A 110 3.06 9.54 35.79
C GLY A 110 1.91 10.15 36.60
N GLU A 111 1.71 11.46 36.57
CA GLU A 111 0.73 12.11 37.45
C GLU A 111 -0.72 11.79 37.06
N ALA A 112 -1.02 11.68 35.76
CA ALA A 112 -2.34 11.25 35.29
C ALA A 112 -2.78 9.91 35.92
N PHE A 113 -1.84 8.95 36.03
CA PHE A 113 -2.11 7.65 36.67
C PHE A 113 -2.36 7.76 38.17
N ARG A 114 -1.61 8.64 38.87
CA ARG A 114 -1.80 8.86 40.32
C ARG A 114 -3.12 9.55 40.61
N VAL A 115 -3.50 10.54 39.80
CA VAL A 115 -4.79 11.21 39.90
C VAL A 115 -5.92 10.23 39.64
N MET A 116 -5.82 9.43 38.57
CA MET A 116 -6.79 8.38 38.28
C MET A 116 -6.91 7.37 39.43
N ALA A 117 -5.78 6.89 39.98
CA ALA A 117 -5.78 5.98 41.12
C ALA A 117 -6.57 6.53 42.33
N LYS A 118 -6.38 7.83 42.65
CA LYS A 118 -7.14 8.52 43.69
C LYS A 118 -8.64 8.61 43.37
N LEU A 119 -9.01 8.97 42.14
CA LEU A 119 -10.42 9.09 41.71
C LEU A 119 -11.18 7.77 41.76
N HIS A 120 -10.49 6.66 41.55
CA HIS A 120 -11.05 5.30 41.63
C HIS A 120 -10.85 4.64 42.99
N ASN A 121 -10.21 5.32 43.94
CA ASN A 121 -9.87 4.78 45.26
C ASN A 121 -9.10 3.44 45.20
N VAL A 122 -8.12 3.34 44.30
CA VAL A 122 -7.27 2.16 44.12
C VAL A 122 -5.79 2.51 44.31
N ASP A 123 -5.00 1.53 44.72
CA ASP A 123 -3.54 1.66 44.71
C ASP A 123 -3.05 1.69 43.25
N VAL A 124 -2.19 2.65 42.90
CA VAL A 124 -1.61 2.78 41.55
C VAL A 124 -0.92 1.50 41.08
N ARG A 125 -0.37 0.69 41.99
CA ARG A 125 0.28 -0.60 41.71
C ARG A 125 -0.69 -1.70 41.24
N ARG A 126 -1.99 -1.49 41.47
CA ARG A 126 -3.07 -2.36 40.99
C ARG A 126 -3.58 -1.98 39.60
N ILE A 127 -3.13 -0.85 39.05
CA ILE A 127 -3.46 -0.47 37.67
C ILE A 127 -2.60 -1.29 36.72
N ILE A 128 -3.24 -1.90 35.74
CA ILE A 128 -2.61 -2.52 34.57
C ILE A 128 -2.97 -1.66 33.37
N HIS A 129 -2.02 -0.83 32.92
CA HIS A 129 -2.22 0.05 31.77
C HIS A 129 -1.86 -0.65 30.47
N HIS A 130 -2.77 -0.63 29.51
CA HIS A 130 -2.53 -1.09 28.14
C HIS A 130 -2.38 0.13 27.22
N GLY A 131 -1.23 0.28 26.58
CA GLY A 131 -0.97 1.45 25.74
C GLY A 131 0.14 1.25 24.72
N ASN A 132 0.21 2.13 23.74
CA ASN A 132 1.01 1.97 22.53
C ASN A 132 2.24 2.90 22.46
N HIS A 133 2.32 3.90 23.33
CA HIS A 133 3.42 4.87 23.34
C HIS A 133 4.50 4.52 24.41
N PRO A 134 5.78 4.31 24.01
CA PRO A 134 6.85 3.99 24.96
C PRO A 134 7.04 5.01 26.09
N GLU A 135 7.09 6.32 25.78
CA GLU A 135 7.27 7.36 26.80
C GLU A 135 6.04 7.64 27.66
N PHE A 136 4.85 7.78 27.05
CA PHE A 136 3.66 8.25 27.73
C PHE A 136 2.95 7.10 28.45
N ASP A 137 2.72 5.97 27.77
CA ASP A 137 1.99 4.85 28.36
C ASP A 137 2.89 3.96 29.22
N ILE A 138 4.04 3.55 28.68
CA ILE A 138 4.88 2.54 29.33
C ILE A 138 5.76 3.19 30.41
N ARG A 139 6.65 4.10 30.04
CA ARG A 139 7.51 4.78 31.03
C ARG A 139 6.70 5.68 31.96
N GLY A 140 5.68 6.38 31.45
CA GLY A 140 4.78 7.19 32.27
C GLY A 140 4.06 6.37 33.34
N GLY A 141 3.46 5.23 32.97
CA GLY A 141 2.82 4.31 33.92
C GLY A 141 3.81 3.74 34.94
N GLN A 142 5.00 3.32 34.49
CA GLN A 142 6.06 2.79 35.36
C GLN A 142 6.57 3.84 36.37
N ARG A 143 6.74 5.10 35.96
CA ARG A 143 7.08 6.22 36.87
C ARG A 143 6.02 6.44 37.95
N ALA A 144 4.76 6.14 37.65
CA ALA A 144 3.67 6.20 38.61
C ALA A 144 3.62 4.98 39.54
N GLY A 145 4.32 3.89 39.20
CA GLY A 145 4.25 2.60 39.90
C GLY A 145 3.17 1.65 39.37
N ALA A 146 2.52 1.98 38.25
CA ALA A 146 1.55 1.11 37.59
C ALA A 146 2.23 -0.04 36.84
N GLN A 147 1.50 -1.13 36.64
CA GLN A 147 1.88 -2.19 35.71
C GLN A 147 1.54 -1.76 34.29
N THR A 148 2.36 -2.13 33.30
CA THR A 148 2.17 -1.67 31.92
C THR A 148 2.31 -2.82 30.92
N ARG A 149 1.40 -2.87 29.94
CA ARG A 149 1.41 -3.80 28.79
C ARG A 149 1.45 -3.00 27.51
N ALA A 150 2.45 -3.28 26.68
CA ALA A 150 2.62 -2.60 25.41
C ALA A 150 1.68 -3.18 24.34
N LEU A 151 1.02 -2.30 23.60
CA LEU A 151 0.19 -2.59 22.43
C LEU A 151 0.80 -1.94 21.19
N TYR A 152 2.02 -2.34 20.83
CA TYR A 152 2.73 -1.73 19.71
C TYR A 152 2.20 -2.15 18.34
N GLU A 153 1.48 -3.26 18.25
CA GLU A 153 0.99 -3.78 16.98
C GLU A 153 0.03 -2.81 16.28
N GLY A 154 -0.76 -2.06 17.05
CA GLY A 154 -1.65 -1.01 16.55
C GLY A 154 -0.95 0.25 16.05
N ASN A 155 0.36 0.40 16.26
CA ASN A 155 1.10 1.55 15.77
C ASN A 155 1.32 1.51 14.26
N PRO A 156 1.51 2.67 13.61
CA PRO A 156 1.91 2.75 12.22
C PRO A 156 3.21 1.98 11.96
N ASN A 157 3.17 1.03 11.02
CA ASN A 157 4.39 0.40 10.51
C ASN A 157 5.14 1.34 9.55
N ARG A 158 6.31 0.93 9.04
CA ARG A 158 7.13 1.80 8.18
C ARG A 158 6.42 2.23 6.88
N PHE A 159 5.60 1.37 6.29
CA PHE A 159 4.88 1.68 5.05
C PHE A 159 3.72 2.63 5.30
N GLU A 160 2.97 2.38 6.38
CA GLU A 160 1.89 3.26 6.86
C GLU A 160 2.44 4.67 7.15
N LYS A 161 3.62 4.79 7.78
CA LYS A 161 4.29 6.09 8.01
C LYS A 161 4.67 6.81 6.72
N ILE A 162 5.13 6.09 5.70
CA ILE A 162 5.47 6.69 4.40
C ILE A 162 4.22 7.27 3.74
N LEU A 163 3.08 6.58 3.84
CA LEU A 163 1.80 7.07 3.35
C LEU A 163 1.29 8.27 4.17
N GLU A 164 1.34 8.21 5.50
CA GLU A 164 0.94 9.30 6.41
C GLU A 164 1.79 10.56 6.19
N ALA A 165 3.06 10.42 5.82
CA ALA A 165 3.93 11.56 5.51
C ALA A 165 3.48 12.35 4.26
N ARG A 166 2.53 11.83 3.47
CA ARG A 166 2.03 12.42 2.22
C ARG A 166 0.58 12.90 2.31
N VAL A 167 0.04 13.05 3.53
CA VAL A 167 -1.37 13.43 3.74
C VAL A 167 -1.72 14.76 3.09
N PHE A 168 -0.87 15.78 3.22
CA PHE A 168 -1.11 17.08 2.60
C PHE A 168 -0.98 17.02 1.07
N ASP A 169 0.06 16.36 0.55
CA ASP A 169 0.29 16.19 -0.89
C ASP A 169 -0.88 15.48 -1.60
N THR A 170 -1.57 14.60 -0.87
CA THR A 170 -2.67 13.77 -1.39
C THR A 170 -4.05 14.17 -0.86
N GLN A 171 -4.16 15.32 -0.19
CA GLN A 171 -5.42 15.82 0.40
C GLN A 171 -6.18 14.75 1.19
N GLY A 172 -5.46 14.00 2.04
CA GLY A 172 -6.02 12.97 2.91
C GLY A 172 -6.09 11.56 2.31
N LEU A 173 -6.01 11.39 0.99
CA LEU A 173 -6.15 10.06 0.37
C LEU A 173 -5.09 9.07 0.85
N SER A 174 -3.84 9.50 1.06
CA SER A 174 -2.80 8.61 1.58
C SER A 174 -3.02 8.20 3.04
N ALA A 175 -3.64 9.05 3.88
CA ALA A 175 -4.02 8.66 5.25
C ALA A 175 -5.07 7.56 5.26
N VAL A 176 -6.07 7.65 4.37
CA VAL A 176 -7.11 6.62 4.24
C VAL A 176 -6.51 5.30 3.78
N ILE A 177 -5.59 5.33 2.80
CA ILE A 177 -4.84 4.16 2.34
C ILE A 177 -4.01 3.58 3.51
N ALA A 178 -3.36 4.43 4.32
CA ALA A 178 -2.59 3.98 5.48
C ALA A 178 -3.49 3.34 6.57
N GLY A 179 -4.67 3.91 6.82
CA GLY A 179 -5.67 3.37 7.73
C GLY A 179 -6.19 2.01 7.28
N ALA A 180 -6.54 1.87 5.99
CA ALA A 180 -6.96 0.60 5.39
C ALA A 180 -5.84 -0.46 5.47
N ALA A 181 -4.59 -0.07 5.21
CA ALA A 181 -3.43 -0.94 5.39
C ALA A 181 -3.31 -1.45 6.83
N ARG A 182 -3.42 -0.54 7.81
CA ARG A 182 -3.34 -0.89 9.23
C ARG A 182 -4.45 -1.86 9.63
N LEU A 183 -5.69 -1.58 9.25
CA LEU A 183 -6.83 -2.43 9.59
C LEU A 183 -6.72 -3.80 8.92
N ALA A 184 -6.33 -3.87 7.65
CA ALA A 184 -6.08 -5.16 6.98
C ALA A 184 -5.00 -5.99 7.68
N ARG A 185 -3.88 -5.35 8.05
CA ARG A 185 -2.78 -5.99 8.77
C ARG A 185 -3.20 -6.55 10.12
N LEU A 186 -4.05 -5.83 10.86
CA LEU A 186 -4.51 -6.24 12.19
C LEU A 186 -5.66 -7.25 12.16
N SER A 187 -6.53 -7.18 11.14
CA SER A 187 -7.67 -8.08 11.00
C SER A 187 -7.30 -9.45 10.46
N VAL A 188 -6.23 -9.55 9.65
CA VAL A 188 -5.86 -10.81 9.01
C VAL A 188 -4.88 -11.59 9.89
N PRO A 189 -5.26 -12.79 10.36
CA PRO A 189 -4.35 -13.65 11.12
C PRO A 189 -3.28 -14.24 10.21
N ALA A 190 -2.06 -14.36 10.76
CA ALA A 190 -0.93 -15.04 10.15
C ALA A 190 -0.44 -16.14 11.10
N ALA A 191 -0.41 -17.39 10.64
CA ALA A 191 -0.03 -18.54 11.45
C ALA A 191 1.50 -18.74 11.54
N THR A 192 2.24 -18.22 10.56
CA THR A 192 3.71 -18.33 10.50
C THR A 192 4.37 -16.95 10.32
N PRO A 193 5.65 -16.80 10.69
CA PRO A 193 6.42 -15.60 10.41
C PRO A 193 6.45 -15.23 8.92
N GLU A 194 6.49 -16.23 8.04
CA GLU A 194 6.43 -16.04 6.58
C GLU A 194 5.08 -15.43 6.15
N GLN A 195 3.96 -15.95 6.67
CA GLN A 195 2.65 -15.38 6.42
C GLN A 195 2.51 -13.97 6.98
N ALA A 196 3.13 -13.66 8.12
CA ALA A 196 3.10 -12.31 8.71
C ALA A 196 3.82 -11.30 7.81
N VAL A 197 4.97 -11.68 7.25
CA VAL A 197 5.69 -10.85 6.26
C VAL A 197 4.82 -10.63 5.01
N LEU A 198 4.20 -11.69 4.48
CA LEU A 198 3.34 -11.57 3.30
C LEU A 198 2.12 -10.69 3.56
N ARG A 199 1.46 -10.84 4.71
CA ARG A 199 0.36 -9.98 5.13
C ARG A 199 0.80 -8.52 5.23
N ASP A 200 1.89 -8.24 5.95
CA ASP A 200 2.33 -6.87 6.20
C ASP A 200 2.78 -6.16 4.92
N VAL A 201 3.48 -6.87 4.02
CA VAL A 201 3.83 -6.37 2.69
C VAL A 201 2.58 -6.22 1.81
N THR A 202 1.62 -7.15 1.92
CA THR A 202 0.39 -7.05 1.14
C THR A 202 -0.42 -5.83 1.53
N ALA A 203 -0.67 -5.66 2.83
CA ALA A 203 -1.40 -4.53 3.37
C ALA A 203 -0.67 -3.19 3.12
N GLY A 204 0.65 -3.18 3.31
CA GLY A 204 1.46 -1.97 3.27
C GLY A 204 1.93 -1.55 1.87
N VAL A 205 2.05 -2.48 0.92
CA VAL A 205 2.70 -2.24 -0.39
C VAL A 205 1.82 -2.70 -1.56
N VAL A 206 1.43 -3.98 -1.56
CA VAL A 206 0.71 -4.61 -2.69
C VAL A 206 -0.66 -3.99 -2.88
N ALA A 207 -1.46 -3.95 -1.82
CA ALA A 207 -2.81 -3.43 -1.87
C ALA A 207 -2.84 -1.93 -2.20
N PRO A 208 -2.02 -1.04 -1.59
CA PRO A 208 -1.90 0.35 -2.03
C PRO A 208 -1.56 0.50 -3.52
N ALA A 209 -0.67 -0.34 -4.06
CA ALA A 209 -0.27 -0.27 -5.46
C ALA A 209 -1.39 -0.70 -6.41
N LEU A 210 -2.02 -1.87 -6.17
CA LEU A 210 -3.11 -2.38 -6.99
C LEU A 210 -4.36 -1.52 -6.89
N VAL A 211 -4.75 -1.13 -5.68
CA VAL A 211 -5.93 -0.30 -5.44
C VAL A 211 -5.71 1.11 -5.99
N GLY A 212 -4.54 1.72 -5.77
CA GLY A 212 -4.22 3.02 -6.38
C GLY A 212 -4.30 2.99 -7.91
N TYR A 213 -3.82 1.91 -8.54
CA TYR A 213 -3.95 1.73 -9.98
C TYR A 213 -5.41 1.65 -10.42
N VAL A 214 -6.23 0.82 -9.77
CA VAL A 214 -7.64 0.67 -10.12
C VAL A 214 -8.42 1.96 -9.87
N LEU A 215 -8.16 2.67 -8.77
CA LEU A 215 -8.73 4.00 -8.50
C LEU A 215 -8.44 4.96 -9.66
N TRP A 216 -7.19 4.99 -10.11
CA TRP A 216 -6.78 5.82 -11.24
C TRP A 216 -7.46 5.42 -12.55
N VAL A 217 -7.56 4.12 -12.85
CA VAL A 217 -8.27 3.58 -14.03
C VAL A 217 -9.73 4.01 -14.03
N LEU A 218 -10.45 3.78 -12.92
CA LEU A 218 -11.87 4.10 -12.80
C LEU A 218 -12.13 5.60 -12.95
N GLN A 219 -11.27 6.45 -12.36
CA GLN A 219 -11.38 7.90 -12.52
C GLN A 219 -11.10 8.36 -13.95
N ARG A 220 -10.14 7.72 -14.64
CA ARG A 220 -9.85 7.99 -16.05
C ARG A 220 -11.01 7.57 -16.94
N ALA A 221 -11.58 6.39 -16.70
CA ALA A 221 -12.77 5.93 -17.41
C ALA A 221 -13.93 6.91 -17.29
N ARG A 222 -14.20 7.43 -16.07
CA ARG A 222 -15.20 8.48 -15.85
C ARG A 222 -14.88 9.78 -16.61
N ARG A 223 -13.63 10.27 -16.56
CA ARG A 223 -13.21 11.49 -17.27
C ARG A 223 -13.31 11.34 -18.80
N MET A 224 -12.99 10.15 -19.31
CA MET A 224 -13.04 9.80 -20.73
C MET A 224 -14.44 9.38 -21.20
N LYS A 225 -15.43 9.34 -20.30
CA LYS A 225 -16.81 8.88 -20.56
C LYS A 225 -16.86 7.50 -21.22
N LEU A 226 -16.02 6.58 -20.74
CA LEU A 226 -16.01 5.20 -21.22
C LEU A 226 -17.27 4.47 -20.75
N ARG A 227 -17.84 3.66 -21.65
CA ARG A 227 -18.95 2.76 -21.38
C ARG A 227 -18.48 1.40 -20.85
N ARG A 228 -17.29 0.94 -21.27
CA ARG A 228 -16.75 -0.36 -20.86
C ARG A 228 -15.25 -0.34 -20.56
N LEU A 229 -14.86 -1.13 -19.57
CA LEU A 229 -13.48 -1.49 -19.25
C LEU A 229 -13.29 -3.00 -19.36
N TYR A 230 -12.30 -3.41 -20.15
CA TYR A 230 -11.93 -4.81 -20.32
C TYR A 230 -10.64 -5.11 -19.55
N PHE A 231 -10.76 -5.90 -18.49
CA PHE A 231 -9.65 -6.40 -17.69
C PHE A 231 -9.13 -7.69 -18.30
N LEU A 232 -7.85 -7.74 -18.65
CA LEU A 232 -7.28 -8.87 -19.36
C LEU A 232 -7.10 -10.09 -18.45
N ALA A 233 -7.33 -11.29 -18.98
CA ALA A 233 -7.21 -12.53 -18.22
C ALA A 233 -5.82 -12.74 -17.57
N GLY A 234 -5.79 -13.51 -16.48
CA GLY A 234 -4.63 -13.66 -15.60
C GLY A 234 -4.57 -12.55 -14.56
N GLY A 235 -3.56 -11.69 -14.63
CA GLY A 235 -3.35 -10.59 -13.67
C GLY A 235 -4.46 -9.53 -13.64
N GLY A 236 -5.38 -9.48 -14.61
CA GLY A 236 -6.51 -8.55 -14.56
C GLY A 236 -7.68 -9.02 -13.68
N GLN A 237 -7.73 -10.29 -13.25
CA GLN A 237 -8.84 -10.76 -12.40
C GLN A 237 -8.81 -10.10 -11.01
N VAL A 238 -7.61 -9.90 -10.43
CA VAL A 238 -7.44 -9.12 -9.19
C VAL A 238 -7.97 -7.70 -9.34
N LEU A 239 -7.61 -7.08 -10.47
CA LEU A 239 -7.93 -5.69 -10.75
C LEU A 239 -9.43 -5.52 -10.96
N LEU A 240 -10.07 -6.47 -11.64
CA LEU A 240 -11.53 -6.51 -11.80
C LEU A 240 -12.25 -6.70 -10.47
N GLY A 241 -11.76 -7.62 -9.62
CA GLY A 241 -12.31 -7.85 -8.28
C GLY A 241 -12.22 -6.62 -7.39
N ILE A 242 -11.11 -5.87 -7.45
CA ILE A 242 -10.98 -4.57 -6.80
C ILE A 242 -11.95 -3.57 -7.45
N ALA A 243 -11.95 -3.45 -8.78
CA ALA A 243 -12.74 -2.46 -9.50
C ALA A 243 -14.24 -2.55 -9.21
N ARG A 244 -14.78 -3.78 -9.18
CA ARG A 244 -16.18 -4.03 -8.84
C ARG A 244 -16.56 -3.56 -7.44
N ARG A 245 -15.63 -3.63 -6.48
CA ARG A 245 -15.84 -3.18 -5.10
C ARG A 245 -15.70 -1.66 -4.96
N LEU A 246 -14.84 -1.04 -5.74
CA LEU A 246 -14.64 0.42 -5.71
C LEU A 246 -15.66 1.20 -6.56
N ALA A 247 -16.19 0.59 -7.62
CA ALA A 247 -17.09 1.24 -8.57
C ALA A 247 -18.35 1.87 -7.93
N PRO A 248 -19.05 1.23 -6.97
CA PRO A 248 -20.21 1.83 -6.31
C PRO A 248 -19.85 3.11 -5.54
N ALA A 249 -18.78 3.08 -4.74
CA ALA A 249 -18.34 4.22 -3.95
C ALA A 249 -17.92 5.41 -4.83
N LEU A 250 -17.30 5.12 -5.97
CA LEU A 250 -16.86 6.12 -6.95
C LEU A 250 -17.95 6.57 -7.94
N ARG A 251 -19.16 6.00 -7.83
CA ARG A 251 -20.31 6.22 -8.74
C ARG A 251 -19.92 6.03 -10.21
N ILE A 252 -19.27 4.91 -10.50
CA ILE A 252 -18.82 4.56 -11.86
C ILE A 252 -19.95 3.87 -12.63
N ASP A 253 -20.39 4.49 -13.72
CA ASP A 253 -21.41 3.97 -14.65
C ASP A 253 -20.74 3.37 -15.90
N CYS A 254 -19.80 2.46 -15.68
CA CYS A 254 -19.03 1.78 -16.73
C CYS A 254 -19.12 0.28 -16.49
N GLU A 255 -19.36 -0.49 -17.56
CA GLU A 255 -19.35 -1.94 -17.48
C GLU A 255 -17.93 -2.46 -17.25
N LEU A 256 -17.77 -3.43 -16.36
CA LEU A 256 -16.48 -4.02 -16.02
C LEU A 256 -16.47 -5.49 -16.45
N ARG A 257 -15.77 -5.79 -17.55
CA ARG A 257 -15.70 -7.12 -18.18
C ARG A 257 -14.30 -7.71 -18.07
N THR A 258 -14.23 -9.05 -18.06
CA THR A 258 -12.98 -9.77 -18.30
C THR A 258 -12.85 -10.02 -19.81
N LEU A 259 -11.66 -9.81 -20.37
CA LEU A 259 -11.33 -10.26 -21.72
C LEU A 259 -10.45 -11.51 -21.62
N CYS A 260 -10.99 -12.65 -22.03
CA CYS A 260 -10.37 -13.98 -21.98
C CYS A 260 -9.41 -14.19 -23.15
N ALA A 261 -8.43 -13.30 -23.28
CA ALA A 261 -7.32 -13.46 -24.21
C ALA A 261 -6.02 -13.23 -23.45
N SER A 262 -5.20 -14.27 -23.35
CA SER A 262 -3.83 -14.17 -22.83
C SER A 262 -2.85 -13.94 -23.99
N TYR A 263 -1.69 -13.34 -23.72
CA TYR A 263 -0.67 -13.16 -24.76
C TYR A 263 -0.30 -14.48 -25.45
N GLN A 264 -0.21 -15.58 -24.69
CA GLN A 264 0.24 -16.88 -25.19
C GLN A 264 -0.87 -17.72 -25.83
N ASP A 265 -2.09 -17.65 -25.31
CA ASP A 265 -3.19 -18.56 -25.72
C ASP A 265 -4.18 -17.89 -26.68
N GLY A 266 -4.08 -16.57 -26.88
CA GLY A 266 -4.95 -15.83 -27.79
C GLY A 266 -4.17 -14.96 -28.78
N PHE A 267 -3.35 -14.04 -28.26
CA PHE A 267 -2.74 -13.01 -29.12
C PHE A 267 -1.60 -13.53 -30.00
N LEU A 268 -0.71 -14.35 -29.47
CA LEU A 268 0.43 -14.88 -30.24
C LEU A 268 -0.01 -15.80 -31.40
N PRO A 269 -0.92 -16.78 -31.20
CA PRO A 269 -1.42 -17.61 -32.31
C PRO A 269 -2.14 -16.80 -33.40
N ALA A 270 -2.83 -15.71 -33.02
CA ALA A 270 -3.53 -14.82 -33.94
C ALA A 270 -2.60 -13.94 -34.80
N VAL A 271 -1.34 -13.79 -34.42
CA VAL A 271 -0.30 -13.21 -35.29
C VAL A 271 0.27 -14.26 -36.24
N GLU A 272 0.31 -15.52 -35.82
CA GLU A 272 0.97 -16.61 -36.54
C GLU A 272 0.09 -17.21 -37.65
N THR A 273 -1.24 -17.25 -37.48
CA THR A 273 -2.16 -17.89 -38.45
C THR A 273 -3.42 -17.06 -38.75
N PRO A 274 -3.88 -17.00 -40.02
CA PRO A 274 -5.13 -16.33 -40.39
C PRO A 274 -6.37 -16.87 -39.66
N GLU A 275 -6.45 -18.19 -39.45
CA GLU A 275 -7.59 -18.85 -38.83
C GLU A 275 -7.72 -18.48 -37.34
N ALA A 276 -6.60 -18.44 -36.62
CA ALA A 276 -6.60 -17.98 -35.22
C ALA A 276 -6.95 -16.48 -35.13
N ARG A 277 -6.52 -15.67 -36.10
CA ARG A 277 -6.89 -14.26 -36.19
C ARG A 277 -8.39 -14.07 -36.36
N GLU A 278 -9.00 -14.82 -37.28
CA GLU A 278 -10.44 -14.74 -37.53
C GLU A 278 -11.26 -15.17 -36.30
N SER A 279 -10.86 -16.26 -35.64
CA SER A 279 -11.48 -16.72 -34.39
C SER A 279 -11.40 -15.67 -33.28
N LEU A 280 -10.23 -15.04 -33.12
CA LEU A 280 -10.04 -13.98 -32.11
C LEU A 280 -10.87 -12.72 -32.42
N LEU A 281 -10.99 -12.34 -33.70
CA LEU A 281 -11.84 -11.22 -34.11
C LEU A 281 -13.33 -11.52 -33.90
N ALA A 282 -13.78 -12.75 -34.18
CA ALA A 282 -15.14 -13.19 -33.87
C ALA A 282 -15.43 -13.14 -32.36
N TYR A 283 -14.46 -13.54 -31.54
CA TYR A 283 -14.54 -13.37 -30.09
C TYR A 283 -14.65 -11.89 -29.68
N PHE A 284 -13.79 -11.02 -30.21
CA PHE A 284 -13.84 -9.57 -29.92
C PHE A 284 -15.16 -8.93 -30.33
N ALA A 285 -15.72 -9.30 -31.48
CA ALA A 285 -17.04 -8.86 -31.89
C ALA A 285 -18.12 -9.29 -30.89
N ARG A 286 -18.10 -10.56 -30.46
CA ARG A 286 -19.07 -11.10 -29.48
C ARG A 286 -18.98 -10.42 -28.12
N GLU A 287 -17.78 -10.13 -27.64
CA GLU A 287 -17.56 -9.42 -26.37
C GLU A 287 -17.82 -7.91 -26.46
N GLY A 288 -18.14 -7.40 -27.65
CA GLY A 288 -18.46 -6.00 -27.92
C GLY A 288 -17.25 -5.10 -28.15
N LEU A 289 -16.02 -5.63 -28.22
CA LEU A 289 -14.83 -4.81 -28.44
C LEU A 289 -14.85 -4.05 -29.78
N LEU A 290 -15.69 -4.49 -30.75
CA LEU A 290 -15.76 -3.94 -32.11
C LEU A 290 -17.08 -3.19 -32.40
N ASP A 291 -17.93 -2.93 -31.40
CA ASP A 291 -19.25 -2.31 -31.62
C ASP A 291 -19.26 -0.77 -31.69
N GLY A 292 -18.10 -0.13 -31.53
CA GLY A 292 -17.93 1.33 -31.60
C GLY A 292 -18.25 2.09 -30.32
N GLU A 293 -18.71 1.43 -29.25
CA GLU A 293 -18.93 2.09 -27.96
C GLU A 293 -17.59 2.47 -27.30
N PRO A 294 -17.48 3.63 -26.63
CA PRO A 294 -16.23 4.04 -25.98
C PRO A 294 -15.77 3.04 -24.91
N HIS A 295 -14.61 2.42 -25.11
CA HIS A 295 -14.07 1.43 -24.18
C HIS A 295 -12.54 1.52 -24.07
N ALA A 296 -11.98 0.87 -23.05
CA ALA A 296 -10.54 0.77 -22.84
C ALA A 296 -10.14 -0.60 -22.30
N LEU A 297 -8.88 -0.95 -22.50
CA LEU A 297 -8.26 -2.15 -21.94
C LEU A 297 -7.53 -1.80 -20.63
N VAL A 298 -7.52 -2.74 -19.69
CA VAL A 298 -6.81 -2.64 -18.41
C VAL A 298 -5.81 -3.79 -18.33
N ASP A 299 -4.53 -3.45 -18.37
CA ASP A 299 -3.42 -4.39 -18.36
C ASP A 299 -2.65 -4.33 -17.03
N SER A 300 -2.34 -5.52 -16.51
CA SER A 300 -1.39 -5.72 -15.41
C SER A 300 0.08 -5.68 -15.86
N GLY A 301 0.31 -5.77 -17.17
CA GLY A 301 1.61 -5.90 -17.82
C GLY A 301 2.50 -4.66 -17.81
N TRP A 302 3.73 -4.87 -18.27
CA TRP A 302 4.87 -3.96 -18.11
C TRP A 302 5.57 -3.58 -19.43
N SER A 303 5.62 -4.46 -20.44
CA SER A 303 6.39 -4.25 -21.67
C SER A 303 5.63 -3.54 -22.79
N GLY A 304 4.29 -3.52 -22.72
CA GLY A 304 3.42 -3.01 -23.78
C GLY A 304 3.33 -3.92 -25.01
N ASP A 305 3.91 -5.13 -24.95
CA ASP A 305 3.94 -6.08 -26.07
C ASP A 305 2.54 -6.50 -26.50
N LEU A 306 1.61 -6.61 -25.54
CA LEU A 306 0.19 -6.87 -25.82
C LEU A 306 -0.41 -5.82 -26.76
N VAL A 307 -0.21 -4.54 -26.46
CA VAL A 307 -0.82 -3.44 -27.24
C VAL A 307 -0.22 -3.39 -28.64
N ASN A 308 1.09 -3.67 -28.75
CA ASN A 308 1.74 -3.79 -30.06
C ASN A 308 1.16 -4.96 -30.87
N THR A 309 0.85 -6.07 -30.19
CA THR A 309 0.27 -7.27 -30.81
C THR A 309 -1.17 -7.03 -31.27
N LEU A 310 -1.97 -6.37 -30.43
CA LEU A 310 -3.33 -5.92 -30.76
C LEU A 310 -3.37 -5.02 -32.01
N ALA A 311 -2.40 -4.11 -32.15
CA ALA A 311 -2.32 -3.22 -33.31
C ALA A 311 -2.12 -3.98 -34.64
N GLY A 312 -1.47 -5.15 -34.60
CA GLY A 312 -1.30 -6.02 -35.76
C GLY A 312 -2.55 -6.87 -36.10
N ILE A 313 -3.44 -7.06 -35.12
CA ILE A 313 -4.61 -7.94 -35.23
C ILE A 313 -5.88 -7.15 -35.61
N ILE A 314 -6.11 -5.98 -35.00
CA ILE A 314 -7.34 -5.21 -35.17
C ILE A 314 -7.45 -4.61 -36.60
N PRO A 315 -8.59 -4.74 -37.28
CA PRO A 315 -8.84 -4.09 -38.56
C PRO A 315 -8.72 -2.57 -38.47
N GLY A 316 -7.96 -1.94 -39.36
CA GLY A 316 -7.66 -0.50 -39.32
C GLY A 316 -6.37 -0.14 -38.58
N GLY A 317 -5.67 -1.12 -37.98
CA GLY A 317 -4.34 -0.95 -37.42
C GLY A 317 -4.33 -0.20 -36.08
N ALA A 318 -3.22 0.49 -35.79
CA ALA A 318 -2.95 1.15 -34.51
C ALA A 318 -4.03 2.18 -34.10
N GLU A 319 -4.60 2.92 -35.06
CA GLU A 319 -5.61 3.95 -34.77
C GLU A 319 -6.93 3.39 -34.23
N CYS A 320 -7.21 2.11 -34.49
CA CYS A 320 -8.40 1.40 -34.01
C CYS A 320 -8.16 0.65 -32.68
N VAL A 321 -6.94 0.70 -32.14
CA VAL A 321 -6.63 0.03 -30.86
C VAL A 321 -7.23 0.84 -29.72
N PRO A 322 -8.04 0.22 -28.83
CA PRO A 322 -8.63 0.93 -27.71
C PRO A 322 -7.54 1.49 -26.77
N PRO A 323 -7.78 2.64 -26.12
CA PRO A 323 -6.90 3.13 -25.09
C PRO A 323 -6.59 2.02 -24.07
N THR A 324 -5.31 1.86 -23.73
CA THR A 324 -4.89 0.82 -22.79
C THR A 324 -4.25 1.46 -21.56
N PHE A 325 -4.85 1.21 -20.41
CA PHE A 325 -4.27 1.52 -19.11
C PHE A 325 -3.28 0.42 -18.75
N CYS A 326 -2.06 0.79 -18.38
CA CYS A 326 -1.06 -0.16 -17.91
C CYS A 326 -0.48 0.24 -16.55
N PHE A 327 -0.14 -0.76 -15.74
CA PHE A 327 0.44 -0.52 -14.41
C PHE A 327 1.78 0.22 -14.50
N THR A 328 2.61 -0.17 -15.46
CA THR A 328 3.98 0.33 -15.65
C THR A 328 4.37 0.25 -17.13
N ARG A 329 5.46 0.93 -17.54
CA ARG A 329 5.99 0.79 -18.89
C ARG A 329 7.52 0.99 -18.94
N SER A 330 8.23 0.00 -19.48
CA SER A 330 9.71 0.10 -19.69
C SER A 330 10.15 0.76 -20.99
N ARG A 331 9.32 0.73 -22.03
CA ARG A 331 9.65 1.31 -23.34
C ARG A 331 8.94 2.65 -23.53
N PRO A 332 9.56 3.68 -24.13
CA PRO A 332 8.87 4.91 -24.47
C PRO A 332 7.63 4.62 -25.35
N PRO A 333 6.63 5.53 -25.39
CA PRO A 333 5.50 5.39 -26.31
C PRO A 333 6.04 5.21 -27.73
N LEU A 334 5.73 4.06 -28.32
CA LEU A 334 5.89 3.87 -29.76
C LEU A 334 4.86 4.78 -30.42
N ASP A 335 5.40 5.88 -30.94
CA ASP A 335 4.95 6.70 -32.05
C ASP A 335 3.67 7.55 -31.95
N ASP A 336 3.64 8.52 -32.86
CA ASP A 336 2.56 9.47 -33.11
C ASP A 336 1.33 8.81 -33.82
N ARG A 337 1.22 7.47 -33.86
CA ARG A 337 0.16 6.73 -34.60
C ARG A 337 -1.09 6.39 -33.76
N GLY A 338 -1.43 7.22 -32.78
CA GLY A 338 -2.78 7.23 -32.18
C GLY A 338 -3.12 6.20 -31.09
N CYS A 339 -2.31 5.15 -30.86
CA CYS A 339 -2.52 4.22 -29.73
C CYS A 339 -2.30 4.91 -28.36
N MET A 340 -3.36 5.32 -27.66
CA MET A 340 -3.23 5.89 -26.31
C MET A 340 -2.90 4.82 -25.26
N ASN A 341 -1.60 4.59 -25.05
CA ASN A 341 -1.09 3.84 -23.91
C ASN A 341 -0.87 4.76 -22.71
N LEU A 342 -1.56 4.49 -21.60
CA LEU A 342 -1.56 5.33 -20.42
C LEU A 342 -0.93 4.59 -19.22
N PRO A 343 0.38 4.77 -18.96
CA PRO A 343 1.05 4.14 -17.82
C PRO A 343 0.72 4.84 -16.50
N TYR A 344 0.42 4.05 -15.46
CA TYR A 344 0.10 4.55 -14.14
C TYR A 344 1.31 5.22 -13.46
N PHE A 345 2.45 4.51 -13.37
CA PHE A 345 3.68 5.04 -12.76
C PHE A 345 4.57 5.90 -13.69
N SER A 346 4.00 6.51 -14.73
CA SER A 346 4.71 7.47 -15.59
C SER A 346 3.89 8.73 -15.81
N ASN A 347 4.57 9.88 -15.80
CA ASN A 347 4.00 11.15 -16.20
C ASN A 347 4.37 11.43 -17.67
N ALA A 348 3.43 11.16 -18.57
CA ALA A 348 3.60 11.41 -20.01
C ALA A 348 3.80 12.90 -20.35
N ARG A 349 3.31 13.85 -19.53
CA ARG A 349 3.50 15.29 -19.75
C ARG A 349 4.91 15.76 -19.41
N GLU A 350 5.52 15.20 -18.37
CA GLU A 350 6.83 15.62 -17.87
C GLU A 350 7.97 14.71 -18.34
N ARG A 351 7.66 13.63 -19.05
CA ARG A 351 8.63 12.58 -19.44
C ARG A 351 9.41 12.01 -18.24
N GLN A 352 8.78 11.97 -17.06
CA GLN A 352 9.36 11.45 -15.82
C GLN A 352 8.53 10.29 -15.27
N GLY A 353 9.19 9.25 -14.76
CA GLY A 353 8.56 8.13 -14.05
C GLY A 353 8.49 8.39 -12.55
N PHE A 354 7.44 7.91 -11.87
CA PHE A 354 7.37 7.96 -10.40
C PHE A 354 8.28 6.93 -9.74
N LEU A 355 8.66 5.88 -10.48
CA LEU A 355 9.59 4.84 -10.04
C LEU A 355 10.88 4.94 -10.86
N GLU A 356 12.00 5.15 -10.18
CA GLU A 356 13.34 5.13 -10.79
C GLU A 356 13.87 3.71 -11.00
N ILE A 357 13.32 2.74 -10.26
CA ILE A 357 13.71 1.34 -10.29
C ILE A 357 12.58 0.54 -10.95
N ASN A 358 12.94 -0.33 -11.89
CA ASN A 358 12.04 -1.28 -12.53
C ASN A 358 12.14 -2.65 -11.86
N PRO A 359 11.20 -3.03 -10.96
CA PRO A 359 11.17 -4.36 -10.39
C PRO A 359 10.20 -5.28 -11.17
N GLU A 360 10.59 -5.78 -12.34
CA GLU A 360 9.81 -6.78 -13.09
C GLU A 360 9.41 -7.96 -12.20
N TRP A 361 10.30 -8.38 -11.30
CA TRP A 361 10.05 -9.39 -10.28
C TRP A 361 8.89 -9.02 -9.35
N LEU A 362 8.73 -7.75 -8.99
CA LEU A 362 7.68 -7.30 -8.09
C LEU A 362 6.33 -7.33 -8.78
N VAL A 363 6.22 -6.91 -10.05
CA VAL A 363 4.98 -7.08 -10.82
C VAL A 363 4.59 -8.55 -10.91
N ASN A 364 5.56 -9.43 -11.16
CA ASN A 364 5.31 -10.87 -11.14
C ASN A 364 4.80 -11.33 -9.76
N ILE A 365 5.38 -10.88 -8.66
CA ILE A 365 4.87 -11.21 -7.31
C ILE A 365 3.48 -10.62 -7.08
N LEU A 366 3.25 -9.34 -7.41
CA LEU A 366 1.99 -8.61 -7.21
C LEU A 366 0.80 -9.29 -7.90
N PHE A 367 1.02 -9.79 -9.11
CA PHE A 367 -0.05 -10.37 -9.94
C PHE A 367 -0.08 -11.91 -9.95
N SER A 368 0.99 -12.58 -9.48
CA SER A 368 0.98 -14.05 -9.32
C SER A 368 0.56 -14.50 -7.92
N ALA A 369 0.61 -13.62 -6.91
CA ALA A 369 0.25 -13.94 -5.53
C ALA A 369 -1.25 -14.08 -5.25
N GLY A 370 -2.11 -13.89 -6.26
CA GLY A 370 -3.55 -13.74 -6.03
C GLY A 370 -4.51 -14.77 -6.67
N TYR A 371 -4.18 -15.50 -7.75
CA TYR A 371 -5.26 -16.14 -8.52
C TYR A 371 -4.96 -17.51 -9.11
N ALA A 372 -5.33 -18.53 -8.35
CA ALA A 372 -5.89 -19.77 -8.88
C ALA A 372 -7.39 -19.54 -9.16
N ALA A 373 -7.71 -18.85 -10.27
CA ALA A 373 -9.08 -18.79 -10.78
C ALA A 373 -9.04 -19.02 -12.29
N THR A 374 -9.18 -20.28 -12.66
CA THR A 374 -9.44 -20.75 -14.03
C THR A 374 -10.72 -20.10 -14.54
N VAL A 375 -10.60 -19.16 -15.47
CA VAL A 375 -11.70 -18.86 -16.39
C VAL A 375 -11.48 -19.75 -17.61
N GLU A 376 -12.39 -20.68 -17.82
CA GLU A 376 -12.41 -21.56 -18.97
C GLU A 376 -12.57 -20.71 -20.25
N PRO A 377 -11.69 -20.86 -21.26
CA PRO A 377 -12.07 -20.59 -22.63
C PRO A 377 -13.18 -21.58 -22.97
N ALA A 378 -14.26 -21.11 -23.60
CA ALA A 378 -15.29 -22.02 -24.12
C ALA A 378 -14.64 -23.05 -25.06
N GLY A 379 -14.46 -24.29 -24.57
CA GLY A 379 -14.04 -25.44 -25.38
C GLY A 379 -12.68 -26.09 -25.11
N THR A 380 -11.94 -25.79 -24.03
CA THR A 380 -10.67 -26.50 -23.70
C THR A 380 -10.67 -27.13 -22.30
N PRO A 381 -10.18 -28.38 -22.12
CA PRO A 381 -10.19 -29.06 -20.83
C PRO A 381 -9.34 -28.34 -19.77
N ALA A 382 -9.88 -28.28 -18.55
CA ALA A 382 -9.41 -27.52 -17.39
C ALA A 382 -7.98 -27.80 -16.87
N GLU A 383 -7.20 -28.67 -17.50
CA GLU A 383 -5.93 -29.18 -16.95
C GLU A 383 -4.69 -28.35 -17.30
N THR A 384 -4.75 -27.38 -18.21
CA THR A 384 -3.51 -26.75 -18.75
C THR A 384 -3.12 -25.40 -18.13
N ALA A 385 -4.04 -24.67 -17.48
CA ALA A 385 -3.71 -23.39 -16.83
C ALA A 385 -3.25 -23.56 -15.37
N ALA A 386 -3.71 -24.61 -14.69
CA ALA A 386 -3.36 -24.90 -13.29
C ALA A 386 -1.90 -25.41 -13.12
N GLY A 387 -1.22 -25.77 -14.20
CA GLY A 387 0.10 -26.41 -14.17
C GLY A 387 1.32 -25.49 -14.15
N ARG A 388 1.17 -24.17 -14.17
CA ARG A 388 2.27 -23.20 -14.34
C ARG A 388 2.39 -22.17 -13.22
N GLU A 389 1.99 -22.53 -12.00
CA GLU A 389 2.28 -21.72 -10.81
C GLU A 389 3.64 -22.12 -10.22
N GLY A 390 4.45 -21.13 -9.86
CA GLY A 390 5.66 -21.38 -9.08
C GLY A 390 5.24 -21.96 -7.72
N LYS A 391 5.76 -23.16 -7.38
CA LYS A 391 5.40 -23.97 -6.19
C LYS A 391 5.33 -23.21 -4.84
N ASN A 392 5.92 -22.01 -4.73
CA ASN A 392 6.01 -21.25 -3.48
C ASN A 392 4.93 -20.17 -3.30
N VAL A 393 4.24 -19.73 -4.36
CA VAL A 393 3.27 -18.62 -4.28
C VAL A 393 1.86 -19.12 -3.95
N GLY A 394 1.44 -20.24 -4.53
CA GLY A 394 0.13 -20.85 -4.26
C GLY A 394 -0.08 -21.26 -2.79
N ALA A 395 0.99 -21.66 -2.09
CA ALA A 395 0.92 -22.07 -0.67
C ALA A 395 0.52 -20.94 0.30
N HIS A 396 0.65 -19.68 -0.13
CA HIS A 396 0.32 -18.50 0.69
C HIS A 396 -0.65 -17.54 -0.01
N ALA A 397 -1.25 -17.95 -1.13
CA ALA A 397 -2.21 -17.11 -1.87
C ALA A 397 -3.40 -16.69 -0.98
N ASP A 398 -3.86 -17.57 -0.09
CA ASP A 398 -4.95 -17.28 0.84
C ASP A 398 -4.69 -16.07 1.75
N VAL A 399 -3.50 -15.97 2.38
CA VAL A 399 -3.21 -14.82 3.26
C VAL A 399 -3.10 -13.52 2.46
N VAL A 400 -2.56 -13.57 1.25
CA VAL A 400 -2.47 -12.41 0.36
C VAL A 400 -3.87 -11.95 -0.05
N GLN A 401 -4.71 -12.88 -0.51
CA GLN A 401 -6.07 -12.58 -0.94
C GLN A 401 -6.92 -12.03 0.21
N ARG A 402 -6.92 -12.68 1.38
CA ARG A 402 -7.63 -12.19 2.57
C ARG A 402 -7.15 -10.81 3.01
N THR A 403 -5.86 -10.53 2.90
CA THR A 403 -5.30 -9.20 3.22
C THR A 403 -5.74 -8.14 2.23
N LEU A 404 -5.73 -8.44 0.93
CA LEU A 404 -6.21 -7.54 -0.10
C LEU A 404 -7.71 -7.26 0.06
N ASP A 405 -8.50 -8.28 0.38
CA ASP A 405 -9.92 -8.15 0.60
C ASP A 405 -10.23 -7.29 1.83
N ALA A 406 -9.57 -7.58 2.96
CA ALA A 406 -9.66 -6.75 4.15
C ALA A 406 -9.22 -5.30 3.89
N PHE A 407 -8.21 -5.07 3.05
CA PHE A 407 -7.80 -3.71 2.67
C PHE A 407 -8.92 -2.98 1.93
N VAL A 408 -9.50 -3.60 0.89
CA VAL A 408 -10.55 -2.97 0.08
C VAL A 408 -11.80 -2.71 0.92
N GLU A 409 -12.17 -3.63 1.82
CA GLU A 409 -13.31 -3.46 2.73
C GLU A 409 -13.12 -2.31 3.72
N ASN A 410 -11.88 -2.07 4.16
CA ASN A 410 -11.55 -0.99 5.09
C ASN A 410 -11.20 0.34 4.40
N LEU A 411 -11.19 0.39 3.07
CA LEU A 411 -10.89 1.60 2.32
C LEU A 411 -12.11 2.52 2.21
N HIS A 412 -12.09 3.61 2.97
CA HIS A 412 -13.19 4.56 3.02
C HIS A 412 -13.08 5.63 1.92
N LEU A 413 -13.92 5.55 0.88
CA LEU A 413 -13.89 6.46 -0.28
C LEU A 413 -15.12 7.37 -0.35
N ASP A 414 -15.43 8.05 0.75
CA ASP A 414 -16.50 9.04 0.75
C ASP A 414 -16.04 10.37 0.10
N HIS A 415 -16.68 10.73 -1.00
CA HIS A 415 -16.42 11.95 -1.76
C HIS A 415 -16.68 13.25 -0.99
N SER A 416 -17.48 13.21 0.08
CA SER A 416 -17.73 14.35 0.95
C SER A 416 -16.60 14.60 1.95
N MET A 417 -15.79 13.58 2.24
CA MET A 417 -14.79 13.60 3.30
C MET A 417 -13.36 13.63 2.78
N ILE A 418 -13.09 12.93 1.68
CA ILE A 418 -11.74 12.77 1.13
C ILE A 418 -11.76 13.11 -0.35
N ASN A 419 -10.71 13.81 -0.81
CA ASN A 419 -10.50 13.98 -2.24
C ASN A 419 -10.00 12.66 -2.86
N VAL A 420 -10.93 11.79 -3.24
CA VAL A 420 -10.58 10.51 -3.88
C VAL A 420 -9.86 10.71 -5.21
N THR A 421 -9.97 11.88 -5.85
CA THR A 421 -9.32 12.18 -7.14
C THR A 421 -7.90 12.72 -7.02
N ALA A 422 -7.42 12.90 -5.79
CA ALA A 422 -6.05 13.29 -5.51
C ALA A 422 -5.05 12.25 -6.04
N ASP A 423 -3.85 12.70 -6.39
CA ASP A 423 -2.83 11.83 -6.96
C ASP A 423 -2.06 11.10 -5.86
N ALA A 424 -2.44 9.86 -5.57
CA ALA A 424 -1.74 9.01 -4.60
C ALA A 424 -0.45 8.37 -5.15
N ARG A 425 -0.14 8.52 -6.45
CA ARG A 425 1.01 7.85 -7.09
C ARG A 425 2.35 8.16 -6.42
N PRO A 426 2.69 9.41 -6.04
CA PRO A 426 3.95 9.69 -5.34
C PRO A 426 4.07 8.96 -4.00
N ALA A 427 2.98 8.87 -3.23
CA ALA A 427 2.97 8.19 -1.94
C ALA A 427 3.12 6.67 -2.09
N ILE A 428 2.38 6.08 -3.03
CA ILE A 428 2.47 4.65 -3.36
C ILE A 428 3.84 4.30 -3.93
N ALA A 429 4.40 5.15 -4.79
CA ALA A 429 5.75 4.97 -5.33
C ALA A 429 6.81 5.00 -4.22
N ALA A 430 6.68 5.90 -3.25
CA ALA A 430 7.60 5.96 -2.11
C ALA A 430 7.58 4.67 -1.27
N VAL A 431 6.41 4.07 -1.05
CA VAL A 431 6.26 2.78 -0.38
C VAL A 431 6.91 1.64 -1.17
N LEU A 432 6.66 1.57 -2.48
CA LEU A 432 7.29 0.61 -3.37
C LEU A 432 8.82 0.76 -3.34
N SER A 433 9.33 1.99 -3.47
CA SER A 433 10.76 2.30 -3.38
C SER A 433 11.37 1.90 -2.04
N ALA A 434 10.66 2.07 -0.92
CA ALA A 434 11.16 1.65 0.38
C ALA A 434 11.31 0.13 0.48
N LEU A 435 10.34 -0.65 -0.04
CA LEU A 435 10.49 -2.10 -0.13
C LEU A 435 11.67 -2.46 -1.03
N ILE A 436 11.69 -1.95 -2.26
CA ILE A 436 12.67 -2.31 -3.30
C ILE A 436 14.09 -1.94 -2.90
N SER A 437 14.32 -0.76 -2.33
CA SER A 437 15.66 -0.26 -2.04
C SER A 437 16.18 -0.68 -0.67
N GLU A 438 15.27 -0.84 0.31
CA GLU A 438 15.62 -1.10 1.71
C GLU A 438 14.76 -2.22 2.32
N PRO A 439 14.80 -3.45 1.76
CA PRO A 439 14.09 -4.56 2.37
C PRO A 439 14.73 -4.95 3.70
N THR A 440 13.89 -5.28 4.67
CA THR A 440 14.30 -6.00 5.87
C THR A 440 14.79 -7.40 5.49
N HIS A 441 15.58 -8.02 6.37
CA HIS A 441 16.04 -9.40 6.17
C HIS A 441 14.87 -10.38 6.01
N ALA A 442 13.77 -10.16 6.73
CA ALA A 442 12.59 -11.02 6.67
C ALA A 442 11.86 -10.91 5.32
N GLU A 443 11.63 -9.69 4.83
CA GLU A 443 11.05 -9.46 3.50
C GLU A 443 11.95 -10.02 2.39
N ALA A 444 13.26 -9.76 2.46
CA ALA A 444 14.22 -10.28 1.50
C ALA A 444 14.24 -11.81 1.47
N ARG A 445 14.11 -12.47 2.63
CA ARG A 445 14.06 -13.94 2.72
C ARG A 445 12.80 -14.52 2.12
N VAL A 446 11.64 -13.94 2.44
CA VAL A 446 10.34 -14.47 2.00
C VAL A 446 10.12 -14.16 0.53
N LEU A 447 10.10 -12.88 0.16
CA LEU A 447 9.82 -12.43 -1.20
C LEU A 447 10.96 -12.77 -2.17
N GLY A 448 12.21 -12.76 -1.69
CA GLY A 448 13.38 -13.13 -2.48
C GLY A 448 13.39 -14.59 -2.93
N SER A 449 12.64 -15.45 -2.24
CA SER A 449 12.52 -16.87 -2.58
C SER A 449 11.55 -17.16 -3.73
N PHE A 450 10.73 -16.16 -4.12
CA PHE A 450 9.79 -16.32 -5.22
C PHE A 450 10.52 -16.37 -6.56
N ALA A 451 9.99 -17.20 -7.47
CA ALA A 451 10.46 -17.30 -8.85
C ALA A 451 9.69 -16.32 -9.74
N THR A 452 10.32 -15.82 -10.79
CA THR A 452 9.63 -14.98 -11.78
C THR A 452 8.69 -15.82 -12.64
N ARG A 453 7.64 -15.19 -13.19
CA ARG A 453 6.67 -15.86 -14.07
C ARG A 453 7.33 -16.44 -15.32
N ASP A 454 8.29 -15.72 -15.90
CA ASP A 454 9.02 -16.15 -17.09
C ASP A 454 9.91 -17.36 -16.80
N ASP A 455 10.51 -17.43 -15.62
CA ASP A 455 11.27 -18.62 -15.19
C ASP A 455 10.34 -19.82 -15.03
N VAL A 456 9.19 -19.64 -14.38
CA VAL A 456 8.20 -20.70 -14.16
C VAL A 456 7.63 -21.22 -15.50
N ALA A 457 7.30 -20.32 -16.44
CA ALA A 457 6.84 -20.68 -17.77
C ALA A 457 7.88 -21.50 -18.57
N ASN A 458 9.17 -21.29 -18.28
CA ASN A 458 10.30 -22.01 -18.87
C ASN A 458 10.76 -23.23 -18.04
N GLY A 459 10.00 -23.64 -17.01
CA GLY A 459 10.35 -24.78 -16.15
C GLY A 459 11.55 -24.54 -15.21
N ARG A 460 11.97 -23.29 -15.03
CA ARG A 460 13.06 -22.87 -14.14
C ARG A 460 12.48 -22.27 -12.85
N SER A 461 13.15 -22.49 -11.73
CA SER A 461 12.79 -21.85 -10.45
C SER A 461 14.00 -21.12 -9.90
N ILE A 462 14.27 -19.94 -10.45
CA ILE A 462 15.36 -19.08 -10.00
C ILE A 462 14.77 -18.07 -9.00
N PRO A 463 15.21 -18.06 -7.73
CA PRO A 463 14.75 -17.09 -6.74
C PRO A 463 15.24 -15.70 -7.12
N VAL A 464 14.40 -14.69 -6.94
CA VAL A 464 14.71 -13.31 -7.34
C VAL A 464 15.80 -12.65 -6.50
N ALA A 465 16.12 -13.20 -5.32
CA ALA A 465 17.25 -12.77 -4.51
C ALA A 465 18.06 -13.96 -3.95
N ARG A 466 19.39 -13.82 -3.94
CA ARG A 466 20.33 -14.80 -3.37
C ARG A 466 21.45 -14.08 -2.62
N PRO A 467 21.91 -14.58 -1.46
CA PRO A 467 23.04 -13.97 -0.78
C PRO A 467 24.27 -13.96 -1.68
N TYR A 468 25.03 -12.86 -1.65
CA TYR A 468 26.30 -12.77 -2.34
C TYR A 468 27.36 -13.64 -1.66
N THR A 469 28.36 -14.04 -2.42
CA THR A 469 29.54 -14.77 -1.94
C THR A 469 30.81 -13.94 -2.15
N VAL A 470 31.94 -14.44 -1.67
CA VAL A 470 33.25 -13.79 -1.88
C VAL A 470 33.62 -13.71 -3.37
N ALA A 471 33.05 -14.57 -4.23
CA ALA A 471 33.31 -14.57 -5.67
C ALA A 471 32.88 -13.27 -6.37
N GLN A 472 31.94 -12.50 -5.80
CA GLN A 472 31.46 -11.25 -6.38
C GLN A 472 32.32 -10.03 -6.05
N ILE A 473 33.26 -10.12 -5.09
CA ILE A 473 34.12 -9.01 -4.68
C ILE A 473 34.94 -8.44 -5.86
N PRO A 474 35.63 -9.25 -6.70
CA PRO A 474 36.40 -8.72 -7.83
C PRO A 474 35.52 -8.01 -8.87
N SER A 475 34.29 -8.51 -9.09
CA SER A 475 33.33 -7.86 -10.00
C SER A 475 32.84 -6.53 -9.43
N CYS A 476 32.60 -6.44 -8.11
CA CYS A 476 32.22 -5.19 -7.45
C CYS A 476 33.33 -4.15 -7.52
N LEU A 477 34.59 -4.55 -7.31
CA LEU A 477 35.75 -3.66 -7.45
C LEU A 477 35.91 -3.19 -8.90
N ARG A 478 35.78 -4.10 -9.87
CA ARG A 478 35.87 -3.77 -11.30
C ARG A 478 34.69 -2.96 -11.82
N SER A 479 33.48 -3.10 -11.28
CA SER A 479 32.27 -2.40 -11.75
C SER A 479 31.88 -1.18 -10.93
N GLY A 480 32.39 -1.03 -9.70
CA GLY A 480 32.11 0.11 -8.83
C GLY A 480 30.70 0.08 -8.28
N ARG A 481 30.00 -1.04 -8.44
CA ARG A 481 28.64 -1.24 -7.95
C ARG A 481 28.49 -2.69 -7.52
N ILE A 482 27.59 -2.92 -6.59
CA ILE A 482 27.12 -4.28 -6.34
C ILE A 482 26.19 -4.60 -7.51
N GLY A 483 26.62 -5.53 -8.35
CA GLY A 483 25.97 -5.83 -9.62
C GLY A 483 25.05 -7.05 -9.54
N SER A 484 24.21 -7.19 -10.55
CA SER A 484 23.34 -8.35 -10.73
C SER A 484 24.15 -9.64 -10.92
N GLN A 485 23.76 -10.72 -10.27
CA GLN A 485 24.23 -12.09 -10.44
C GLN A 485 23.45 -12.80 -11.56
N GLN A 486 22.23 -12.34 -11.83
CA GLN A 486 21.29 -12.92 -12.80
C GLN A 486 20.38 -11.82 -13.37
N PRO A 487 19.69 -12.05 -14.51
CA PRO A 487 18.66 -11.15 -15.00
C PRO A 487 17.58 -10.91 -13.94
N SER A 488 17.09 -9.67 -13.85
CA SER A 488 15.99 -9.24 -12.96
C SER A 488 16.20 -9.56 -11.46
N GLU A 489 17.46 -9.64 -11.00
CA GLU A 489 17.79 -9.81 -9.58
C GLU A 489 17.36 -8.62 -8.74
N TRP A 490 16.77 -8.91 -7.58
CA TRP A 490 16.55 -7.92 -6.54
C TRP A 490 17.81 -7.71 -5.69
N ILE A 491 18.72 -6.88 -6.21
CA ILE A 491 20.05 -6.62 -5.62
C ILE A 491 19.96 -6.23 -4.14
N ALA A 492 19.03 -5.34 -3.76
CA ALA A 492 18.91 -4.90 -2.37
C ALA A 492 18.54 -6.04 -1.43
N ALA A 493 17.64 -6.94 -1.85
CA ALA A 493 17.31 -8.15 -1.08
C ALA A 493 18.51 -9.12 -1.02
N SER A 494 19.23 -9.32 -2.13
CA SER A 494 20.46 -10.13 -2.15
C SER A 494 21.50 -9.59 -1.16
N VAL A 495 21.69 -8.26 -1.10
CA VAL A 495 22.54 -7.60 -0.11
C VAL A 495 22.01 -7.78 1.32
N ALA A 496 20.69 -7.68 1.54
CA ALA A 496 20.07 -7.86 2.85
C ALA A 496 20.27 -9.29 3.39
N LEU A 497 20.18 -10.30 2.50
CA LEU A 497 20.45 -11.71 2.79
C LEU A 497 21.94 -12.04 2.98
N THR A 498 22.83 -11.14 2.54
CA THR A 498 24.28 -11.37 2.63
C THR A 498 24.77 -11.20 4.07
N PRO A 499 25.63 -12.10 4.58
CA PRO A 499 26.22 -12.00 5.92
C PRO A 499 26.81 -10.60 6.19
N PRO A 500 26.66 -10.04 7.41
CA PRO A 500 27.03 -8.65 7.71
C PRO A 500 28.47 -8.28 7.33
N LEU A 501 29.44 -9.16 7.61
CA LEU A 501 30.85 -8.93 7.27
C LEU A 501 31.06 -8.84 5.75
N LEU A 502 30.50 -9.79 5.00
CA LEU A 502 30.64 -9.81 3.55
C LEU A 502 29.93 -8.62 2.89
N ARG A 503 28.77 -8.22 3.41
CA ARG A 503 28.06 -7.01 2.97
C ARG A 503 28.93 -5.76 3.11
N THR A 504 29.60 -5.58 4.25
CA THR A 504 30.55 -4.48 4.47
C THR A 504 31.69 -4.52 3.44
N VAL A 505 32.26 -5.70 3.18
CA VAL A 505 33.33 -5.88 2.18
C VAL A 505 32.85 -5.55 0.77
N LEU A 506 31.64 -5.97 0.37
CA LEU A 506 31.07 -5.67 -0.95
C LEU A 506 30.83 -4.16 -1.14
N HIS A 507 30.31 -3.47 -0.12
CA HIS A 507 30.14 -2.01 -0.18
C HIS A 507 31.48 -1.28 -0.26
N ALA A 508 32.49 -1.72 0.51
CA ALA A 508 33.84 -1.17 0.45
C ALA A 508 34.47 -1.38 -0.93
N ALA A 509 34.37 -2.60 -1.50
CA ALA A 509 34.86 -2.94 -2.83
C ALA A 509 34.17 -2.10 -3.92
N ALA A 510 32.84 -1.97 -3.85
CA ALA A 510 32.09 -1.13 -4.78
C ALA A 510 32.51 0.35 -4.67
N ARG A 511 32.72 0.89 -3.46
CA ARG A 511 33.20 2.26 -3.24
C ARG A 511 34.60 2.46 -3.83
N ALA A 512 35.54 1.59 -3.51
CA ALA A 512 36.90 1.63 -4.05
C ALA A 512 36.89 1.57 -5.59
N GLY A 513 36.04 0.71 -6.17
CA GLY A 513 35.84 0.60 -7.61
C GLY A 513 35.25 1.85 -8.28
N ARG A 514 34.43 2.65 -7.57
CA ARG A 514 33.94 3.94 -8.07
C ARG A 514 35.02 5.00 -8.05
N GLU A 515 35.78 5.09 -6.97
CA GLU A 515 36.85 6.08 -6.83
C GLU A 515 37.98 5.82 -7.83
N ALA A 516 38.40 4.57 -8.01
CA ALA A 516 39.38 4.20 -9.04
C ALA A 516 38.92 4.62 -10.45
N ARG A 517 37.63 4.46 -10.75
CA ARG A 517 37.02 4.91 -12.03
C ARG A 517 36.92 6.43 -12.15
N ARG A 518 36.64 7.13 -11.07
CA ARG A 518 36.62 8.60 -11.04
C ARG A 518 38.00 9.14 -11.31
N LEU A 519 39.03 8.58 -10.65
CA LEU A 519 40.42 8.93 -10.86
C LEU A 519 40.87 8.62 -12.29
N ALA A 520 40.58 7.43 -12.82
CA ALA A 520 40.90 7.07 -14.20
C ALA A 520 40.27 8.03 -15.22
N ARG A 521 38.99 8.41 -15.03
CA ARG A 521 38.32 9.41 -15.89
C ARG A 521 38.91 10.82 -15.75
N PHE A 522 39.33 11.19 -14.53
CA PHE A 522 40.02 12.45 -14.29
C PHE A 522 41.37 12.49 -15.02
N LEU A 523 42.20 11.46 -14.83
CA LEU A 523 43.50 11.35 -15.50
C LEU A 523 43.39 11.30 -17.02
N ALA A 524 42.39 10.59 -17.57
CA ALA A 524 42.12 10.57 -19.01
C ALA A 524 41.74 11.94 -19.59
N ARG A 525 41.12 12.83 -18.79
CA ARG A 525 40.82 14.21 -19.18
C ARG A 525 42.05 15.13 -19.13
N PHE A 526 43.08 14.77 -18.36
CA PHE A 526 44.34 15.52 -18.32
C PHE A 526 45.34 15.05 -19.39
N GLY A 527 45.30 13.77 -19.80
CA GLY A 527 46.15 13.24 -20.88
C GLY A 527 45.64 13.48 -22.30
N SER A 528 44.56 14.26 -22.48
CA SER A 528 43.98 14.64 -23.78
C SER A 528 44.09 16.15 -24.07
N ARG A 529 44.88 16.87 -23.28
CA ARG A 529 45.49 18.17 -23.61
C ARG A 529 46.98 17.94 -23.83
#